data_AF-A0A060C7G8-F1
#
_entry.id   AF-A0A060C7G8-F1
#
_cell.length_a   1.000
_cell.length_b   1.000
_cell.length_c   1.000
_cell.angle_alpha   90.00
_cell.angle_beta   90.00
_cell.angle_gamma   90.00
#
_symmetry.space_group_name_H-M   'P 1'
#
loop_
_entity.id
_entity.type
_entity.pdbx_description
1 polymer ?
#
loop_
_entity_poly.entity_id
_entity_poly.type
_entity_poly.pdbx_seq_one_letter_code
_entity_poly.pdbx_strand_id
1 'polypeptide(L)'
;MRLEYAGKNGHAYVAVGRELIAKGLVAREEMSMARIRAYMTAHPDEGRALRRLNRSYVFFRAVALEEGAGPMGAQGVPLTAGRSLAIDRRIHVYGSPVFVEADFVGAGL
;
A
#
# COMPACT_ATOMS: atom_id res chain seq x y z
N MET A 1 -9.24 -16.58 -3.41
CA MET A 1 -9.45 -15.61 -4.52
C MET A 1 -8.32 -14.60 -4.51
N ARG A 2 -7.67 -14.36 -5.66
CA ARG A 2 -6.58 -13.39 -5.81
C ARG A 2 -7.01 -12.21 -6.67
N LEU A 3 -6.53 -11.02 -6.32
CA LEU A 3 -6.90 -9.76 -6.95
C LEU A 3 -5.64 -9.05 -7.45
N GLU A 4 -5.72 -8.51 -8.67
CA GLU A 4 -4.69 -7.67 -9.27
C GLU A 4 -5.18 -6.25 -9.48
N TYR A 5 -4.26 -5.29 -9.41
CA TYR A 5 -4.52 -3.90 -9.80
C TYR A 5 -5.03 -3.84 -11.25
N ALA A 6 -6.19 -3.23 -11.45
CA ALA A 6 -6.78 -3.04 -12.77
C ALA A 6 -6.79 -1.56 -13.19
N GLY A 7 -6.73 -0.62 -12.24
CA GLY A 7 -6.78 0.81 -12.54
C GLY A 7 -7.15 1.65 -11.33
N LYS A 8 -7.27 2.96 -11.55
CA LYS A 8 -7.77 3.92 -10.55
C LYS A 8 -8.66 4.97 -11.20
N ASN A 9 -9.52 5.61 -10.42
CA ASN A 9 -10.45 6.67 -10.88
C ASN A 9 -9.80 8.04 -11.16
N GLY A 10 -8.46 8.15 -11.11
CA GLY A 10 -7.73 9.38 -11.44
C GLY A 10 -7.69 10.46 -10.36
N HIS A 11 -8.49 10.37 -9.29
CA HIS A 11 -8.41 11.35 -8.19
C HIS A 11 -7.08 11.27 -7.43
N ALA A 12 -6.64 12.40 -6.89
CA ALA A 12 -5.46 12.47 -6.03
C ALA A 12 -5.67 11.69 -4.73
N TYR A 13 -4.59 11.04 -4.25
CA TYR A 13 -4.60 10.33 -2.99
C TYR A 13 -4.59 11.30 -1.80
N VAL A 14 -5.41 11.03 -0.80
CA VAL A 14 -5.40 11.74 0.49
C VAL A 14 -5.01 10.78 1.61
N ALA A 15 -3.95 11.11 2.33
CA ALA A 15 -3.48 10.34 3.47
C ALA A 15 -4.39 10.59 4.70
N VAL A 16 -5.30 9.66 4.98
CA VAL A 16 -6.25 9.77 6.12
C VAL A 16 -5.55 9.81 7.49
N GLY A 17 -4.34 9.24 7.61
CA GLY A 17 -3.55 9.37 8.85
C GLY A 17 -3.15 10.82 9.14
N ARG A 18 -2.89 11.64 8.10
CA ARG A 18 -2.57 13.06 8.27
C ARG A 18 -3.76 13.82 8.85
N GLU A 19 -4.97 13.46 8.45
CA GLU A 19 -6.21 14.05 8.98
C GLU A 19 -6.39 13.74 10.48
N LEU A 20 -6.11 12.49 10.89
CA LEU A 20 -6.20 12.10 12.30
C LEU A 20 -5.20 12.86 13.18
N ILE A 21 -3.98 13.07 12.67
CA ILE A 21 -2.98 13.90 13.34
C ILE A 21 -3.44 15.35 13.42
N ALA A 22 -3.92 15.92 12.31
CA ALA A 22 -4.36 17.31 12.25
C ALA A 22 -5.50 17.62 13.24
N LYS A 23 -6.36 16.63 13.51
CA LYS A 23 -7.45 16.71 14.49
C LYS A 23 -7.02 16.40 15.93
N GLY A 24 -5.76 16.06 16.17
CA GLY A 24 -5.26 15.68 17.50
C GLY A 24 -5.80 14.34 18.00
N LEU A 25 -6.36 13.50 17.12
CA LEU A 25 -6.99 12.23 17.49
C LEU A 25 -5.98 11.09 17.68
N VAL A 26 -4.82 11.20 17.02
CA VAL A 26 -3.72 10.26 17.14
C VAL A 26 -2.41 11.05 17.05
N ALA A 27 -1.51 10.85 18.00
CA ALA A 27 -0.19 11.47 17.99
C ALA A 27 0.61 11.05 16.75
N ARG A 28 1.46 11.94 16.24
CA ARG A 28 2.23 11.69 15.01
C ARG A 28 3.17 10.51 15.16
N GLU A 29 3.77 10.36 16.34
CA GLU A 29 4.76 9.37 16.70
C GLU A 29 4.14 7.97 16.81
N GLU A 30 2.84 7.91 17.12
CA GLU A 30 2.08 6.66 17.23
C GLU A 30 1.35 6.30 15.93
N MET A 31 1.34 7.19 14.94
CA MET A 31 0.52 7.04 13.74
C MET A 31 0.96 5.81 12.94
N SER A 32 0.01 4.89 12.77
CA SER A 32 0.23 3.63 12.04
C SER A 32 -1.07 3.14 11.41
N MET A 33 -0.96 2.19 10.48
CA MET A 33 -2.13 1.51 9.91
C MET A 33 -2.98 0.82 10.98
N ALA A 34 -2.36 0.32 12.06
CA ALA A 34 -3.08 -0.27 13.18
C ALA A 34 -3.90 0.78 13.94
N ARG A 35 -3.31 1.96 14.24
CA ARG A 35 -4.05 3.08 14.87
C ARG A 35 -5.18 3.60 14.00
N ILE A 36 -4.96 3.78 12.69
CA ILE A 36 -6.01 4.20 11.75
C ILE A 36 -7.19 3.22 11.78
N ARG A 37 -6.92 1.91 11.70
CA ARG A 37 -7.95 0.87 11.77
C ARG A 37 -8.68 0.90 13.11
N ALA A 38 -7.95 0.93 14.22
CA ALA A 38 -8.54 0.97 15.56
C ALA A 38 -9.49 2.17 15.72
N TYR A 39 -9.07 3.35 15.27
CA TYR A 39 -9.91 4.54 15.31
C TYR A 39 -11.18 4.38 14.46
N MET A 40 -11.06 3.93 13.20
CA MET A 40 -12.21 3.73 12.31
C MET A 40 -13.19 2.65 12.80
N THR A 41 -12.70 1.64 13.52
CA THR A 41 -13.54 0.58 14.12
C THR A 41 -14.27 1.11 15.35
N ALA A 42 -13.60 1.90 16.20
CA ALA A 42 -14.22 2.50 17.38
C ALA A 42 -15.23 3.61 17.03
N HIS A 43 -15.04 4.31 15.91
CA HIS A 43 -15.90 5.42 15.46
C HIS A 43 -16.41 5.13 14.04
N PRO A 44 -17.43 4.27 13.85
CA PRO A 44 -17.83 3.80 12.52
C PRO A 44 -18.33 4.92 11.60
N ASP A 45 -19.00 5.94 12.15
CA ASP A 45 -19.55 7.07 11.39
C ASP A 45 -18.46 8.03 10.94
N GLU A 46 -17.59 8.44 11.87
CA GLU A 46 -16.40 9.25 11.57
C GLU A 46 -15.43 8.49 10.65
N GLY A 47 -15.28 7.19 10.84
CA GLY A 47 -14.48 6.32 9.98
C GLY A 47 -15.02 6.27 8.55
N ARG A 48 -16.35 6.29 8.34
CA ARG A 48 -16.95 6.44 7.01
C ARG A 48 -16.60 7.79 6.39
N ALA A 49 -16.74 8.89 7.15
CA ALA A 49 -16.38 10.22 6.68
C ALA A 49 -14.88 10.33 6.34
N LEU A 50 -14.02 9.80 7.20
CA LEU A 50 -12.57 9.78 7.04
C LEU A 50 -12.14 9.04 5.77
N ARG A 51 -12.72 7.86 5.49
CA ARG A 51 -12.45 7.12 4.24
C ARG A 51 -12.83 7.94 3.00
N ARG A 52 -13.94 8.68 3.05
CA ARG A 52 -14.45 9.47 1.92
C ARG A 52 -13.60 10.70 1.60
N LEU A 53 -12.74 11.16 2.53
CA LEU A 53 -11.76 12.21 2.23
C LEU A 53 -10.80 11.76 1.11
N ASN A 54 -10.44 10.48 1.09
CA ASN A 54 -9.66 9.92 0.00
C ASN A 54 -10.57 9.52 -1.16
N ARG A 55 -10.76 10.44 -2.11
CA ARG A 55 -11.52 10.18 -3.34
C ARG A 55 -10.80 9.25 -4.31
N SER A 56 -9.48 9.03 -4.15
CA SER A 56 -8.75 8.05 -4.95
C SER A 56 -9.26 6.65 -4.66
N TYR A 57 -9.76 5.98 -5.70
CA TYR A 57 -10.27 4.62 -5.61
C TYR A 57 -9.52 3.70 -6.57
N VAL A 58 -9.10 2.54 -6.09
CA VAL A 58 -8.39 1.52 -6.87
C VAL A 58 -9.35 0.41 -7.24
N PHE A 59 -9.35 0.03 -8.51
CA PHE A 59 -10.12 -1.08 -9.03
C PHE A 59 -9.23 -2.31 -9.18
N PHE A 60 -9.82 -3.48 -8.95
CA PHE A 60 -9.13 -4.76 -9.05
C PHE A 60 -9.86 -5.70 -10.00
N ARG A 61 -9.12 -6.63 -10.59
CA ARG A 61 -9.67 -7.77 -11.34
C ARG A 61 -9.33 -9.07 -10.63
N ALA A 62 -10.24 -10.03 -10.66
CA ALA A 62 -9.96 -11.38 -10.17
C ALA A 62 -9.04 -12.10 -11.15
N VAL A 63 -8.06 -12.84 -10.62
CA VAL A 63 -7.11 -13.62 -11.43
C VAL A 63 -6.92 -15.02 -10.86
N ALA A 64 -6.75 -15.99 -11.75
CA ALA A 64 -6.27 -17.32 -11.43
C ALA A 64 -4.73 -17.28 -11.45
N LEU A 65 -4.12 -16.97 -10.31
CA LEU A 65 -2.69 -17.15 -10.12
C LEU A 65 -2.47 -18.47 -9.38
N GLU A 66 -1.40 -19.18 -9.73
CA GLU A 66 -1.00 -20.40 -9.01
C GLU A 66 -0.84 -20.11 -7.51
N GLU A 67 -1.19 -21.11 -6.69
CA GLU A 67 -0.95 -21.04 -5.25
C GLU A 67 0.55 -20.90 -5.00
N GLY A 68 0.92 -19.94 -4.14
CA GLY A 68 2.33 -19.65 -3.83
C GLY A 68 3.03 -18.64 -4.76
N ALA A 69 2.50 -18.34 -5.95
CA ALA A 69 3.09 -17.31 -6.81
C ALA A 69 2.95 -15.91 -6.18
N GLY A 70 3.92 -15.00 -6.38
CA GLY A 70 3.78 -13.61 -5.94
C GLY A 70 2.73 -12.81 -6.72
N PRO A 71 2.36 -11.59 -6.28
CA PRO A 71 1.56 -10.69 -7.10
C PRO A 71 2.33 -10.28 -8.36
N MET A 72 1.62 -9.96 -9.44
CA MET A 72 2.26 -9.46 -10.67
C MET A 72 2.83 -8.05 -10.46
N GLY A 73 4.13 -7.90 -10.73
CA GLY A 73 4.83 -6.62 -10.70
C GLY A 73 4.64 -5.81 -11.98
N ALA A 74 5.11 -4.56 -11.97
CA ALA A 74 5.03 -3.67 -13.12
C ALA A 74 5.88 -4.10 -14.33
N GLN A 75 6.83 -5.04 -14.14
CA GLN A 75 7.57 -5.72 -15.22
C GLN A 75 6.75 -6.82 -15.92
N GLY A 76 5.58 -7.19 -15.38
CA GLY A 76 4.77 -8.28 -15.93
C GLY A 76 5.25 -9.67 -15.53
N VAL A 77 5.96 -9.79 -14.40
CA VAL A 77 6.36 -11.07 -13.79
C VAL A 77 5.95 -11.13 -12.32
N PRO A 78 5.71 -12.33 -11.74
CA PRO A 78 5.42 -12.48 -10.32
C PRO A 78 6.58 -11.97 -9.43
N LEU A 79 6.26 -11.27 -8.35
CA LEU A 79 7.25 -10.80 -7.38
C LEU A 79 7.73 -11.92 -6.46
N THR A 80 9.03 -11.98 -6.19
CA THR A 80 9.62 -12.87 -5.18
C THR A 80 9.78 -12.12 -3.86
N ALA A 81 9.23 -12.66 -2.78
CA ALA A 81 9.32 -12.06 -1.44
C ALA A 81 10.79 -11.78 -1.05
N GLY A 82 11.08 -10.56 -0.60
CA GLY A 82 12.44 -10.14 -0.22
C GLY A 82 13.46 -10.04 -1.36
N ARG A 83 13.09 -10.39 -2.61
CA ARG A 83 13.99 -10.44 -3.77
C ARG A 83 13.49 -9.65 -4.98
N SER A 84 12.37 -8.94 -4.82
CA SER A 84 11.87 -8.00 -5.82
C SER A 84 11.71 -6.61 -5.20
N LEU A 85 12.11 -5.58 -5.94
CA LEU A 85 12.13 -4.19 -5.51
C LEU A 85 11.40 -3.31 -6.54
N ALA A 86 10.58 -2.37 -6.05
CA ALA A 86 10.01 -1.34 -6.90
C ALA A 86 11.05 -0.24 -7.19
N ILE A 87 11.14 0.20 -8.43
CA ILE A 87 12.15 1.15 -8.93
C ILE A 87 11.52 2.33 -9.67
N ASP A 88 12.24 3.47 -9.76
CA ASP A 88 11.91 4.53 -10.72
C ASP A 88 12.43 4.15 -12.11
N ARG A 89 11.50 3.92 -13.04
CA ARG A 89 11.79 3.51 -14.43
C ARG A 89 12.55 4.55 -15.25
N ARG A 90 12.59 5.81 -14.79
CA ARG A 90 13.38 6.87 -15.43
C ARG A 90 14.86 6.78 -15.09
N ILE A 91 15.19 6.06 -14.02
CA ILE A 91 16.55 5.91 -13.49
C ILE A 91 17.08 4.49 -13.72
N HIS A 92 16.24 3.48 -13.53
CA HIS A 92 16.62 2.07 -13.63
C HIS A 92 15.77 1.30 -14.65
N VAL A 93 16.37 0.26 -15.25
CA VAL A 93 15.69 -0.66 -16.16
C VAL A 93 15.22 -1.90 -15.39
N TYR A 94 14.01 -2.37 -15.69
CA TYR A 94 13.48 -3.62 -15.10
C TYR A 94 14.40 -4.82 -15.34
N GLY A 95 14.47 -5.72 -14.35
CA GLY A 95 15.34 -6.89 -14.37
C GLY A 95 16.80 -6.63 -14.00
N SER A 96 17.20 -5.36 -13.80
CA SER A 96 18.56 -5.05 -13.32
C SER A 96 18.77 -5.61 -11.92
N PRO A 97 19.84 -6.38 -11.66
CA PRO A 97 20.21 -6.78 -10.30
C PRO A 97 20.58 -5.55 -9.47
N VAL A 98 20.03 -5.47 -8.25
CA VAL A 98 20.33 -4.40 -7.29
C VAL A 98 20.73 -5.03 -5.97
N PHE A 99 21.89 -4.62 -5.45
CA PHE A 99 22.28 -4.91 -4.07
C PHE A 99 21.81 -3.77 -3.17
N VAL A 100 21.09 -4.10 -2.10
CA VAL A 100 20.57 -3.12 -1.14
C VAL A 100 21.17 -3.42 0.23
N GLU A 101 21.85 -2.43 0.78
CA GLU A 101 22.36 -2.44 2.15
C GLU A 101 21.64 -1.33 2.93
N ALA A 102 20.90 -1.72 3.96
CA ALA A 102 20.14 -0.82 4.82
C ALA A 102 19.77 -1.52 6.14
N ASP A 103 19.59 -0.73 7.20
CA ASP A 103 18.99 -1.21 8.45
C ASP A 103 17.47 -1.33 8.27
N PHE A 104 16.99 -2.56 8.05
CA PHE A 104 15.56 -2.80 7.88
C PHE A 104 14.85 -2.94 9.24
N VAL A 105 13.85 -2.10 9.49
CA VAL A 105 12.91 -2.32 10.61
C VAL A 105 11.80 -3.26 10.12
N GLY A 106 11.74 -4.48 10.69
CA GLY A 106 10.69 -5.45 10.40
C GLY A 106 10.98 -6.43 9.26
N ALA A 107 12.26 -6.64 8.90
CA ALA A 107 12.63 -7.72 8.01
C ALA A 107 12.49 -9.07 8.73
N GLY A 108 11.30 -9.66 8.65
CA GLY A 108 11.17 -11.12 8.68
C GLY A 108 11.79 -11.67 7.39
N LEU A 109 13.11 -11.75 7.36
CA LEU A 109 13.84 -12.85 6.75
C LEU A 109 14.17 -13.85 7.85
#